data_AF-W6NG54-F1
#
_entry.id   AF-W6NG54-F1
#
_cell.length_a   1.000
_cell.length_b   1.000
_cell.length_c   1.000
_cell.angle_alpha   90.00
_cell.angle_beta   90.00
_cell.angle_gamma   90.00
#
_symmetry.space_group_name_H-M   'P 1'
#
loop_
_entity.id
_entity.type
_entity.pdbx_description
1 polymer ?
#
loop_
_entity_poly.entity_id
_entity_poly.type
_entity_poly.pdbx_seq_one_letter_code
_entity_poly.pdbx_strand_id
1 'polypeptide(L)'
;MLFYAASALLLLNALTTLAREDPFRKCEDYLDEGFCQMLVKRKQCNVGSYAEYAERNCFKTCGYCTPVTPKPKETCVNKADAKTCYDLYERGQCEVAKEICAKTCYFCDS
;
A
#
# COMPACT_ATOMS: atom_id res chain seq x y z
N MET A 1 36.88 -34.33 43.33
CA MET A 1 35.45 -33.99 43.12
C MET A 1 35.27 -32.60 43.71
N LEU A 2 34.98 -31.50 43.01
CA LEU A 2 34.36 -31.26 41.71
C LEU A 2 34.96 -30.00 41.05
N PHE A 3 34.88 -29.98 39.73
CA PHE A 3 35.41 -29.01 38.79
C PHE A 3 34.37 -27.92 38.43
N TYR A 4 34.88 -26.71 38.14
CA TYR A 4 34.48 -25.73 37.12
C TYR A 4 33.04 -25.17 36.96
N ALA A 5 33.06 -23.85 36.73
CA ALA A 5 32.37 -23.08 35.69
C ALA A 5 31.11 -22.27 36.05
N ALA A 6 31.26 -20.98 35.75
CA ALA A 6 30.31 -19.90 35.85
C ALA A 6 29.22 -19.94 34.76
N SER A 7 28.19 -19.15 35.04
CA SER A 7 27.39 -18.37 34.08
C SER A 7 26.36 -19.07 33.19
N ALA A 8 25.30 -18.30 32.99
CA ALA A 8 24.40 -18.28 31.85
C ALA A 8 23.22 -19.29 31.85
N LEU A 9 22.12 -18.87 32.48
CA LEU A 9 20.83 -18.96 31.81
C LEU A 9 20.22 -17.56 31.71
N LEU A 10 20.72 -16.79 30.74
CA LEU A 10 19.98 -15.67 30.19
C LEU A 10 18.79 -16.25 29.43
N LEU A 11 17.58 -16.00 29.94
CA LEU A 11 16.32 -16.28 29.27
C LEU A 11 16.22 -15.43 28.00
N LEU A 12 16.78 -15.92 26.90
CA LEU A 12 16.52 -15.44 25.54
C LEU A 12 15.13 -15.93 25.10
N ASN A 13 14.08 -15.39 25.70
CA ASN A 13 12.73 -15.61 25.19
C ASN A 13 12.32 -14.41 24.33
N ALA A 14 12.38 -14.65 23.02
CA ALA A 14 11.49 -14.12 22.01
C ALA A 14 11.34 -12.59 21.95
N LEU A 15 12.35 -11.92 21.38
CA LEU A 15 12.09 -10.78 20.50
C LEU A 15 11.48 -11.32 19.19
N THR A 16 10.24 -11.78 19.25
CA THR A 16 9.36 -11.68 18.08
C THR A 16 9.03 -10.20 17.96
N THR A 17 9.91 -9.44 17.31
CA THR A 17 9.51 -8.24 16.60
C THR A 17 8.47 -8.68 15.59
N LEU A 18 7.20 -8.71 16.03
CA LEU A 18 6.09 -8.46 15.14
C LEU A 18 6.49 -7.17 14.44
N ALA A 19 6.82 -7.25 13.15
CA ALA A 19 6.93 -6.08 12.30
C ALA A 19 5.64 -5.31 12.56
N ARG A 20 5.77 -4.20 13.31
CA ARG A 20 4.63 -3.40 13.71
C ARG A 20 4.08 -2.88 12.40
N GLU A 21 2.99 -3.46 11.92
CA GLU A 21 2.22 -2.86 10.83
C GLU A 21 1.97 -1.43 11.27
N ASP A 22 2.61 -0.48 10.58
CA ASP A 22 2.36 0.93 10.82
C ASP A 22 0.95 1.21 10.29
N PRO A 23 -0.03 1.46 11.17
CA PRO A 23 -1.41 1.64 10.76
C PRO A 23 -1.60 2.91 9.90
N PHE A 24 -0.58 3.76 9.80
CA PHE A 24 -0.57 4.96 8.96
C PHE A 24 0.17 4.80 7.65
N ARG A 25 0.74 3.63 7.36
CA ARG A 25 1.44 3.38 6.11
C ARG A 25 0.45 3.43 4.94
N LYS A 26 0.64 4.40 4.04
CA LYS A 26 -0.17 4.53 2.81
C LYS A 26 0.14 3.39 1.85
N CYS A 27 -0.89 2.97 1.11
CA CYS A 27 -0.72 1.98 0.04
C CYS A 27 -0.21 2.64 -1.24
N GLU A 28 1.09 2.96 -1.26
CA GLU A 28 1.77 3.63 -2.35
C GLU A 28 3.18 3.05 -2.55
N ASP A 29 3.75 3.30 -3.73
CA ASP A 29 5.14 3.00 -4.01
C ASP A 29 6.00 4.23 -3.69
N TYR A 30 7.17 3.99 -3.09
CA TYR A 30 8.13 5.02 -2.69
C TYR A 30 9.34 5.09 -3.62
N LEU A 31 9.43 4.18 -4.60
CA LEU A 31 10.42 4.19 -5.66
C LEU A 31 9.78 4.44 -7.02
N ASP A 32 10.64 4.74 -7.99
CA ASP A 32 10.26 4.89 -9.38
C ASP A 32 9.45 3.69 -9.90
N GLU A 33 8.38 3.98 -10.65
CA GLU A 33 7.48 2.98 -11.21
C GLU A 33 8.24 1.94 -12.04
N GLY A 34 9.20 2.35 -12.86
CA GLY A 34 10.01 1.45 -13.68
C GLY A 34 10.81 0.46 -12.85
N PHE A 35 11.33 0.89 -11.69
CA PHE A 35 12.02 -0.01 -10.78
C PHE A 35 11.08 -1.03 -10.14
N CYS A 36 9.93 -0.59 -9.63
CA CYS A 36 8.96 -1.50 -9.03
C CYS A 36 8.39 -2.49 -10.05
N GLN A 37 8.13 -2.04 -11.28
CA GLN A 37 7.73 -2.91 -12.39
C GLN A 37 8.82 -3.91 -12.79
N MET A 38 10.10 -3.52 -12.73
CA MET A 38 11.21 -4.45 -12.95
C MET A 38 11.20 -5.57 -11.90
N LEU A 39 10.95 -5.27 -10.62
CA LEU A 39 10.88 -6.30 -9.57
C LEU A 39 9.75 -7.29 -9.81
N VAL A 40 8.57 -6.82 -10.24
CA VAL A 40 7.45 -7.68 -10.63
C VAL A 40 7.85 -8.59 -11.80
N LYS A 41 8.42 -8.03 -12.88
CA LYS A 41 8.85 -8.78 -14.07
C LYS A 41 9.88 -9.85 -13.73
N ARG A 42 10.78 -9.57 -12.78
CA ARG A 42 11.81 -10.51 -12.30
C ARG A 42 11.30 -11.48 -11.23
N LYS A 43 10.03 -11.40 -10.83
CA LYS A 43 9.44 -12.19 -9.73
C LYS A 43 10.20 -12.03 -8.40
N GLN A 44 10.72 -10.82 -8.17
CA GLN A 44 11.55 -10.47 -7.02
C GLN A 44 10.78 -9.77 -5.90
N CYS A 45 9.47 -9.57 -6.07
CA CYS A 45 8.63 -8.98 -5.03
C CYS A 45 8.74 -9.79 -3.74
N ASN A 46 8.68 -11.12 -3.80
CA ASN A 46 8.52 -11.99 -2.62
C ASN A 46 9.68 -12.98 -2.46
N VAL A 47 10.79 -12.78 -3.19
CA VAL A 47 11.88 -13.77 -3.29
C VAL A 47 13.25 -13.12 -3.17
N GLY A 48 14.12 -13.78 -2.41
CA GLY A 48 15.53 -13.39 -2.26
C GLY A 48 15.72 -12.11 -1.44
N SER A 49 16.89 -11.50 -1.58
CA SER A 49 17.28 -10.30 -0.84
C SER A 49 16.44 -9.06 -1.15
N TYR A 50 15.65 -9.10 -2.23
CA TYR A 50 14.76 -8.01 -2.61
C TYR A 50 13.40 -8.06 -1.91
N ALA A 51 13.03 -9.17 -1.26
CA ALA A 51 11.68 -9.33 -0.72
C ALA A 51 11.30 -8.22 0.27
N GLU A 52 12.11 -8.02 1.31
CA GLU A 52 11.89 -6.94 2.29
C GLU A 52 12.01 -5.55 1.67
N TYR A 53 12.90 -5.39 0.69
CA TYR A 53 13.10 -4.11 0.03
C TYR A 53 11.88 -3.74 -0.84
N ALA A 54 11.33 -4.72 -1.55
CA ALA A 54 10.12 -4.60 -2.34
C ALA A 54 8.90 -4.35 -1.46
N GLU A 55 8.79 -5.05 -0.34
CA GLU A 55 7.73 -4.82 0.65
C GLU A 55 7.76 -3.40 1.19
N ARG A 56 8.94 -2.83 1.46
CA ARG A 56 9.08 -1.47 1.99
C ARG A 56 8.88 -0.36 0.94
N ASN A 57 9.28 -0.61 -0.31
CA ASN A 57 9.39 0.46 -1.31
C ASN A 57 8.42 0.33 -2.49
N CYS A 58 8.01 -0.88 -2.83
CA CYS A 58 7.10 -1.17 -3.93
C CYS A 58 5.81 -1.81 -3.38
N PHE A 59 5.34 -1.27 -2.26
CA PHE A 59 4.27 -1.83 -1.44
C PHE A 59 2.97 -2.04 -2.24
N LYS A 60 2.62 -1.07 -3.08
CA LYS A 60 1.45 -1.13 -3.96
C LYS A 60 1.72 -2.01 -5.17
N THR A 61 2.81 -1.78 -5.90
CA THR A 61 3.10 -2.51 -7.16
C THR A 61 3.32 -4.01 -6.94
N CYS A 62 3.94 -4.40 -5.81
CA CYS A 62 4.12 -5.80 -5.46
C CYS A 62 2.89 -6.43 -4.76
N GLY A 63 1.81 -5.66 -4.56
CA GLY A 63 0.54 -6.19 -4.03
C GLY A 63 0.53 -6.45 -2.52
N TYR A 64 1.44 -5.83 -1.78
CA TYR A 64 1.52 -5.94 -0.32
C TYR A 64 0.48 -5.10 0.41
N CYS A 65 -0.23 -4.25 -0.32
CA CYS A 65 -1.34 -3.48 0.20
C CYS A 65 -2.46 -3.36 -0.83
N THR A 66 -3.67 -3.11 -0.33
CA THR A 66 -4.79 -2.68 -1.17
C THR A 66 -5.03 -1.21 -0.90
N PRO A 67 -5.04 -0.33 -1.93
CA PRO A 67 -5.34 1.07 -1.71
C PRO A 67 -6.77 1.18 -1.19
N VAL A 68 -6.92 1.85 -0.05
CA VAL A 68 -8.24 2.24 0.45
C VAL A 68 -8.77 3.26 -0.55
N THR A 69 -9.70 2.84 -1.40
CA THR A 69 -10.49 3.77 -2.21
C THR A 69 -11.41 4.48 -1.23
N PRO A 70 -11.30 5.82 -1.07
CA PRO A 70 -12.22 6.56 -0.23
C PRO A 70 -13.64 6.25 -0.71
N LYS A 71 -14.49 5.71 0.16
CA LYS A 71 -15.91 5.60 -0.19
C LYS A 71 -16.48 7.02 -0.15
N PRO A 72 -17.10 7.51 -1.24
CA PRO A 72 -17.86 8.74 -1.20
C PRO A 72 -18.81 8.74 0.00
N LYS A 73 -18.87 9.85 0.76
CA LYS A 73 -19.95 10.06 1.75
C LYS A 73 -21.30 9.79 1.07
N GLU A 74 -22.27 9.24 1.80
CA GLU A 74 -23.58 8.86 1.22
C GLU A 74 -24.29 10.04 0.54
N THR A 75 -24.06 11.26 1.02
CA THR A 75 -24.58 12.50 0.44
C THR A 75 -23.86 12.94 -0.84
N CYS A 76 -22.72 12.34 -1.15
CA CYS A 76 -21.97 12.65 -2.37
C CYS A 76 -22.57 11.89 -3.56
N VAL A 77 -23.04 12.66 -4.53
CA VAL A 77 -23.66 12.17 -5.76
C VAL A 77 -22.96 12.79 -6.96
N ASN A 78 -22.98 12.08 -8.09
CA ASN A 78 -22.70 12.71 -9.37
C ASN A 78 -23.90 13.58 -9.75
N LYS A 79 -23.64 14.75 -10.32
CA LYS A 79 -24.67 15.57 -10.97
C LYS A 79 -24.93 15.09 -12.40
N ALA A 80 -23.90 14.55 -13.05
CA ALA A 80 -24.03 13.90 -14.35
C ALA A 80 -24.41 12.42 -14.19
N ASP A 81 -24.87 11.80 -15.28
CA ASP A 81 -25.21 10.38 -15.28
C ASP A 81 -23.97 9.49 -15.09
N ALA A 82 -24.22 8.25 -14.63
CA ALA A 82 -23.15 7.31 -14.31
C ALA A 82 -22.22 7.04 -15.49
N LYS A 83 -22.78 6.88 -16.71
CA LYS A 83 -21.97 6.56 -17.90
C LYS A 83 -21.02 7.69 -18.23
N THR A 84 -21.52 8.93 -18.26
CA THR A 84 -20.69 10.13 -18.49
C THR A 84 -19.54 10.22 -17.48
N CYS A 85 -19.82 9.98 -16.20
CA CYS A 85 -18.78 10.06 -15.18
C CYS A 85 -17.75 8.93 -15.25
N TYR A 86 -18.15 7.71 -15.60
CA TYR A 86 -17.21 6.62 -15.86
C TYR A 86 -16.33 6.91 -17.07
N ASP A 87 -16.90 7.42 -18.17
CA ASP A 87 -16.14 7.76 -19.37
C ASP A 87 -15.07 8.83 -19.07
N LEU A 88 -15.38 9.81 -18.21
CA LEU A 88 -14.44 10.86 -17.80
C LEU A 88 -13.34 10.34 -16.85
N TYR A 89 -13.69 9.42 -15.94
CA TYR A 89 -12.74 8.76 -15.05
C TYR A 89 -11.70 7.96 -15.83
N GLU A 90 -12.14 7.12 -16.76
CA GLU A 90 -11.24 6.28 -17.60
C GLU A 90 -10.30 7.13 -18.48
N ARG A 91 -10.70 8.36 -18.82
CA ARG A 91 -9.88 9.31 -19.58
C ARG A 91 -8.96 10.17 -18.72
N GLY A 92 -8.96 9.98 -17.39
CA GLY A 92 -8.16 10.80 -16.47
C GLY A 92 -8.62 12.26 -16.39
N GLN A 93 -9.88 12.57 -16.73
CA GLN A 93 -10.41 13.94 -16.80
C GLN A 93 -11.09 14.38 -15.50
N CYS A 94 -10.76 13.75 -14.39
CA CYS A 94 -11.42 13.97 -13.10
C CYS A 94 -11.26 15.42 -12.60
N GLU A 95 -10.10 16.06 -12.76
CA GLU A 95 -9.91 17.47 -12.37
C GLU A 95 -10.88 18.44 -13.05
N VAL A 96 -11.18 18.21 -14.34
CA VAL A 96 -12.15 19.01 -15.09
C VAL A 96 -13.58 18.66 -14.69
N ALA A 97 -13.83 17.38 -14.39
CA ALA A 97 -15.15 16.85 -14.06
C ALA A 97 -15.53 16.95 -12.57
N LYS A 98 -14.69 17.52 -11.72
CA LYS A 98 -14.82 17.47 -10.25
C LYS A 98 -16.17 17.94 -9.73
N GLU A 99 -16.80 18.92 -10.37
CA GLU A 99 -18.09 19.47 -9.94
C GLU A 99 -19.31 18.64 -10.35
N ILE A 100 -19.18 17.82 -11.38
CA ILE A 100 -20.28 17.04 -11.98
C ILE A 100 -20.15 15.54 -11.70
N CYS A 101 -18.93 15.06 -11.45
CA CYS A 101 -18.59 13.66 -11.24
C CYS A 101 -17.86 13.43 -9.91
N ALA A 102 -18.13 14.27 -8.90
CA ALA A 102 -17.49 14.24 -7.59
C ALA A 102 -17.47 12.85 -6.95
N LYS A 103 -18.58 12.09 -7.06
CA LYS A 103 -18.67 10.72 -6.51
C LYS A 103 -17.77 9.74 -7.25
N THR A 104 -17.88 9.67 -8.57
CA THR A 104 -17.07 8.73 -9.38
C THR A 104 -15.59 9.07 -9.35
N CYS A 105 -15.25 10.35 -9.30
CA CYS A 105 -13.87 10.84 -9.26
C CYS A 105 -13.32 11.03 -7.84
N TYR A 106 -14.05 10.61 -6.80
CA TYR A 106 -13.61 10.65 -5.41
C TYR A 106 -13.27 12.07 -4.85
N PHE A 107 -13.88 13.13 -5.38
CA PHE A 107 -13.71 14.51 -4.87
C PHE A 107 -14.69 14.90 -3.76
N CYS A 108 -15.34 13.92 -3.14
CA CYS A 108 -16.36 14.15 -2.11
C CYS A 108 -15.83 14.73 -0.79
N ASP A 109 -14.50 14.75 -0.62
CA ASP A 109 -13.80 15.23 0.58
C ASP A 109 -12.89 16.45 0.29
N SER A 110 -12.99 17.04 -0.90
CA SER A 110 -12.22 18.21 -1.36
C SER A 110 -12.85 19.54 -0.96
#